data_AF-A0A7S1B800-F1
#
_entry.id   AF-A0A7S1B800-F1
#
_cell.length_a   1.000
_cell.length_b   1.000
_cell.length_c   1.000
_cell.angle_alpha   90.00
_cell.angle_beta   90.00
_cell.angle_gamma   90.00
#
_symmetry.space_group_name_H-M   'P 1'
#
loop_
_entity.id
_entity.type
_entity.pdbx_description
1 polymer ?
#
loop_
_entity_poly.entity_id
_entity_poly.type
_entity_poly.pdbx_seq_one_letter_code
_entity_poly.pdbx_strand_id
1 'polypeptide(L)'
;RAEVGEVMQIALEMDEEENFDLDVAEATQVEETVLQDAGFMEAYVEKLRATVRACAREASPDPLRGMKVCVNPGNGGGGFFATRVLSPLGADVSPSIHLRPDGTFPAHVPDPESGAHVDATAA
;
A
#
# COMPACT_ATOMS: atom_id res chain seq x y z
N ARG A 1 25.36 4.37 13.98
CA ARG A 1 24.15 4.83 13.28
C ARG A 1 24.24 6.34 13.37
N ALA A 2 24.59 7.04 12.29
CA ALA A 2 24.68 8.50 12.35
C ALA A 2 23.30 9.05 12.73
N GLU A 3 23.26 9.92 13.72
CA GLU A 3 22.01 10.58 14.09
C GLU A 3 21.63 11.57 12.97
N VAL A 4 20.34 11.76 12.73
CA VAL A 4 19.85 12.64 11.65
C VAL A 4 20.46 14.06 11.74
N GLY A 5 20.80 14.50 12.96
CA GLY A 5 21.52 15.75 13.21
C GLY A 5 22.95 15.78 12.66
N GLU A 6 23.71 14.69 12.74
CA GLU A 6 25.09 14.62 12.21
C GLU A 6 25.08 14.65 10.67
N VAL A 7 24.11 13.99 10.04
CA VAL A 7 23.95 14.02 8.57
C VAL A 7 23.58 15.43 8.10
N MET A 8 22.74 16.13 8.85
CA MET A 8 22.35 17.51 8.55
C MET A 8 23.51 18.49 8.76
N GLN A 9 24.37 18.24 9.75
CA GLN A 9 25.55 19.07 10.01
C GLN A 9 26.65 18.87 8.96
N ILE A 10 26.86 17.63 8.50
CA ILE A 10 27.76 17.33 7.38
C ILE A 10 27.24 17.98 6.09
N ALA A 11 25.93 17.95 5.84
CA ALA A 11 25.34 18.60 4.66
C ALA A 11 25.49 20.13 4.70
N LEU A 12 25.41 20.74 5.90
CA LEU A 12 25.66 22.17 6.10
C LEU A 12 27.13 22.56 5.91
N GLU A 13 28.07 21.73 6.37
CA GLU A 13 29.51 21.99 6.24
C GLU A 13 30.02 21.77 4.80
N MET A 14 29.37 20.91 4.02
CA MET A 14 29.67 20.71 2.60
C MET A 14 29.16 21.83 1.69
N ASP A 15 28.29 22.71 2.20
CA ASP A 15 27.67 23.82 1.46
C ASP A 15 28.54 25.10 1.43
N GLU A 16 29.66 25.15 2.18
CA GLU A 16 30.55 26.33 2.19
C GLU A 16 31.51 26.40 0.99
N GLU A 17 31.74 25.29 0.26
CA GLU A 17 32.66 25.29 -0.90
C GLU A 17 31.97 25.40 -2.28
N GLU A 18 30.65 25.17 -2.37
CA GLU A 18 29.89 25.40 -3.60
C GLU A 18 28.87 26.52 -3.38
N ASN A 19 29.27 27.73 -3.76
CA ASN A 19 28.45 28.94 -3.71
C ASN A 19 27.28 28.87 -4.72
N PHE A 20 26.30 27.99 -4.45
CA PHE A 20 25.03 27.96 -5.15
C PHE A 20 24.17 29.08 -4.58
N ASP A 21 23.98 30.13 -5.39
CA ASP A 21 23.27 31.37 -5.06
C ASP A 21 21.75 31.11 -4.89
N LEU A 22 21.39 30.28 -3.91
CA LEU A 22 20.03 30.10 -3.43
C LEU A 22 19.73 31.26 -2.51
N ASP A 23 18.92 32.19 -3.00
CA ASP A 23 18.35 33.26 -2.19
C ASP A 23 17.42 32.63 -1.13
N VAL A 24 18.00 32.30 0.03
CA VAL A 24 17.32 31.64 1.16
C VAL A 24 16.15 32.49 1.68
N ALA A 25 16.13 33.79 1.36
CA ALA A 25 15.03 34.68 1.69
C ALA A 25 13.74 34.38 0.89
N GLU A 26 13.85 33.88 -0.34
CA GLU A 26 12.69 33.54 -1.19
C GLU A 26 12.14 32.13 -0.90
N ALA A 27 12.99 31.22 -0.40
CA ALA A 27 12.64 29.82 -0.11
C ALA A 27 11.82 29.59 1.17
N THR A 28 11.49 30.65 1.93
CA THR A 28 10.79 30.55 3.23
C THR A 28 9.28 30.76 3.17
N GLN A 29 8.69 30.88 1.99
CA GLN A 29 7.23 30.90 1.84
C GLN A 29 6.67 29.48 1.93
N VAL A 30 6.48 29.00 3.17
CA VAL A 30 5.70 27.78 3.42
C VAL A 30 4.23 28.15 3.28
N GLU A 31 3.70 28.10 2.05
CA GLU A 31 2.26 28.15 1.86
C GLU A 31 1.61 26.93 2.52
N GLU A 32 0.62 27.18 3.36
CA GLU A 32 -0.17 26.15 4.04
C GLU A 32 -0.91 25.32 2.97
N THR A 33 -0.31 24.20 2.58
CA THR A 33 -0.87 23.31 1.57
C THR A 33 -1.99 22.51 2.21
N VAL A 34 -3.22 22.77 1.78
CA VAL A 34 -4.39 21.96 2.17
C VAL A 34 -4.29 20.61 1.46
N LEU A 35 -4.00 19.54 2.21
CA LEU A 35 -4.08 18.17 1.71
C LEU A 35 -5.55 17.83 1.43
N GLN A 36 -5.86 17.50 0.18
CA GLN A 36 -7.18 17.04 -0.23
C GLN A 36 -7.15 15.53 -0.47
N ASP A 37 -8.12 14.81 0.08
CA ASP A 37 -8.35 13.41 -0.27
C ASP A 37 -8.88 13.35 -1.71
N ALA A 38 -8.08 12.77 -2.60
CA ALA A 38 -8.40 12.66 -4.02
C ALA A 38 -9.33 11.46 -4.35
N GLY A 39 -9.74 10.65 -3.37
CA GLY A 39 -10.62 9.49 -3.59
C GLY A 39 -10.02 8.42 -4.52
N PHE A 40 -8.68 8.32 -4.56
CA PHE A 40 -7.98 7.43 -5.50
C PHE A 40 -8.34 5.96 -5.26
N MET A 41 -8.53 5.57 -4.00
CA MET A 41 -8.81 4.18 -3.63
C MET A 41 -10.13 3.67 -4.21
N GLU A 42 -11.14 4.52 -4.27
CA GLU A 42 -12.45 4.19 -4.84
C GLU A 42 -12.33 3.91 -6.34
N ALA A 43 -11.67 4.82 -7.08
CA ALA A 43 -11.42 4.66 -8.50
C ALA A 43 -10.57 3.40 -8.79
N TYR A 44 -9.58 3.13 -7.96
CA TYR A 44 -8.73 1.95 -8.07
C TYR A 44 -9.50 0.65 -7.84
N VAL A 45 -10.32 0.59 -6.79
CA VAL A 45 -11.18 -0.59 -6.50
C VAL A 45 -12.15 -0.86 -7.65
N GLU A 46 -12.80 0.17 -8.19
CA GLU A 46 -13.72 0.00 -9.31
C GLU A 46 -13.00 -0.49 -10.58
N LYS A 47 -11.80 0.03 -10.86
CA LYS A 47 -10.98 -0.47 -11.97
C LYS A 47 -10.65 -1.95 -11.80
N LEU A 48 -10.23 -2.38 -10.60
CA LEU A 48 -9.92 -3.79 -10.32
C LEU A 48 -11.16 -4.68 -10.49
N ARG A 49 -12.33 -4.26 -9.98
CA ARG A 49 -13.59 -4.99 -10.17
C ARG A 49 -13.96 -5.13 -11.64
N ALA A 50 -13.82 -4.05 -12.42
CA ALA A 50 -14.07 -4.06 -13.85
C ALA A 50 -13.12 -5.00 -14.60
N THR A 51 -11.83 -5.01 -14.24
CA THR A 51 -10.85 -5.93 -14.81
C THR A 51 -11.21 -7.39 -14.52
N VAL A 52 -11.54 -7.73 -13.27
CA VAL A 52 -11.93 -9.11 -12.92
C VAL A 52 -13.18 -9.55 -13.68
N ARG A 53 -14.20 -8.70 -13.77
CA ARG A 53 -15.42 -8.99 -14.56
C ARG A 53 -15.10 -9.23 -16.04
N ALA A 54 -14.25 -8.40 -16.64
CA ALA A 54 -13.84 -8.55 -18.04
C ALA A 54 -13.08 -9.87 -18.27
N CYS A 55 -12.25 -10.30 -17.32
CA CYS A 55 -11.49 -11.54 -17.41
C CYS A 55 -12.33 -12.80 -17.16
N ALA A 56 -13.38 -12.72 -16.34
CA ALA A 56 -14.19 -13.88 -15.96
C ALA A 56 -15.01 -14.51 -17.10
N ARG A 57 -15.11 -13.84 -18.26
CA ARG A 57 -15.83 -14.31 -19.47
C ARG A 57 -17.33 -14.62 -19.28
N GLU A 58 -17.87 -14.38 -18.09
CA GLU A 58 -19.29 -14.50 -17.76
C GLU A 58 -19.92 -13.12 -17.54
N ALA A 59 -21.12 -12.90 -18.08
CA ALA A 59 -21.90 -11.68 -17.87
C ALA A 59 -22.67 -11.70 -16.52
N SER A 60 -22.04 -12.23 -15.47
CA SER A 60 -22.61 -12.28 -14.12
C SER A 60 -22.18 -11.04 -13.32
N PRO A 61 -23.06 -10.44 -12.49
CA PRO A 61 -22.64 -9.41 -11.54
C PRO A 61 -21.64 -9.95 -10.51
N ASP A 62 -21.73 -11.26 -10.21
CA ASP A 62 -20.91 -12.00 -9.24
C ASP A 62 -20.09 -13.09 -9.94
N PRO A 63 -19.05 -12.72 -10.72
CA PRO A 63 -18.28 -13.66 -11.52
C PRO A 63 -17.44 -14.65 -10.70
N LEU A 64 -17.22 -14.40 -9.41
CA LEU A 64 -16.41 -15.25 -8.53
C LEU A 64 -17.27 -16.13 -7.61
N ARG A 65 -18.59 -16.17 -7.82
CA ARG A 65 -19.51 -16.94 -6.99
C ARG A 65 -19.13 -18.42 -6.96
N GLY A 66 -19.00 -18.97 -5.76
CA GLY A 66 -18.60 -20.36 -5.53
C GLY A 66 -17.09 -20.57 -5.44
N MET A 67 -16.28 -19.53 -5.66
CA MET A 67 -14.85 -19.57 -5.39
C MET A 67 -14.58 -19.24 -3.92
N LYS A 68 -13.69 -20.01 -3.30
CA LYS A 68 -13.15 -19.72 -1.97
C LYS A 68 -11.71 -19.24 -2.13
N VAL A 69 -11.45 -17.98 -1.78
CA VAL A 69 -10.16 -17.30 -2.02
C VAL A 69 -9.61 -16.75 -0.71
N CYS A 70 -8.40 -17.16 -0.36
CA CYS A 70 -7.65 -16.60 0.76
C CYS A 70 -6.75 -15.46 0.26
N VAL A 71 -6.79 -14.32 0.95
CA VAL A 71 -5.83 -13.23 0.79
C VAL A 71 -5.05 -13.10 2.09
N ASN A 72 -3.72 -13.20 2.00
CA ASN A 72 -2.80 -12.91 3.09
C ASN A 72 -1.84 -11.78 2.67
N PRO A 73 -2.12 -10.52 3.02
CA PRO A 73 -1.25 -9.39 2.74
C PRO A 73 -0.17 -9.21 3.83
N GLY A 74 -0.05 -10.12 4.80
CA GLY A 74 0.97 -10.07 5.86
C GLY A 74 0.91 -8.81 6.73
N ASN A 75 -0.30 -8.29 7.03
CA ASN A 75 -0.50 -6.99 7.67
C ASN A 75 0.03 -5.80 6.86
N GLY A 76 0.26 -5.95 5.57
CA GLY A 76 0.50 -4.86 4.63
C GLY A 76 -0.79 -4.16 4.17
N GLY A 77 -0.65 -3.24 3.21
CA GLY A 77 -1.76 -2.44 2.68
C GLY A 77 -2.75 -3.20 1.78
N GLY A 78 -2.47 -4.45 1.41
CA GLY A 78 -3.24 -5.21 0.41
C GLY A 78 -4.58 -5.78 0.90
N GLY A 79 -4.91 -5.67 2.19
CA GLY A 79 -6.10 -6.33 2.76
C GLY A 79 -7.43 -5.86 2.19
N PHE A 80 -7.49 -4.65 1.63
CA PHE A 80 -8.68 -4.15 0.95
C PHE A 80 -9.11 -5.04 -0.24
N PHE A 81 -8.19 -5.79 -0.85
CA PHE A 81 -8.48 -6.59 -2.03
C PHE A 81 -9.51 -7.69 -1.72
N ALA A 82 -9.42 -8.34 -0.55
CA ALA A 82 -10.40 -9.33 -0.12
C ALA A 82 -11.81 -8.74 0.00
N THR A 83 -11.94 -7.67 0.78
CA THR A 83 -13.26 -7.15 1.20
C THR A 83 -13.85 -6.14 0.23
N ARG A 84 -13.02 -5.34 -0.45
CA ARG A 84 -13.47 -4.32 -1.41
C ARG A 84 -13.44 -4.81 -2.85
N VAL A 85 -12.67 -5.83 -3.22
CA VAL A 85 -12.63 -6.31 -4.62
C VAL A 85 -13.28 -7.68 -4.78
N LEU A 86 -12.79 -8.71 -4.07
CA LEU A 86 -13.21 -10.09 -4.33
C LEU A 86 -14.59 -10.43 -3.76
N SER A 87 -14.86 -10.08 -2.50
CA SER A 87 -16.14 -10.38 -1.85
C SER A 87 -17.35 -9.77 -2.58
N PRO A 88 -17.31 -8.49 -3.03
CA PRO A 88 -18.39 -7.89 -3.83
C PRO A 88 -18.59 -8.49 -5.22
N LEU A 89 -17.68 -9.38 -5.65
CA LEU A 89 -17.80 -10.15 -6.91
C LEU A 89 -18.24 -11.59 -6.65
N GLY A 90 -18.62 -11.94 -5.41
CA GLY A 90 -19.19 -13.22 -5.04
C GLY A 90 -18.20 -14.24 -4.44
N ALA A 91 -16.92 -13.92 -4.29
CA ALA A 91 -15.96 -14.83 -3.69
C ALA A 91 -16.19 -15.00 -2.17
N ASP A 92 -16.07 -16.22 -1.66
CA ASP A 92 -15.91 -16.49 -0.24
C ASP A 92 -14.47 -16.15 0.19
N VAL A 93 -14.32 -15.03 0.90
CA VAL A 93 -13.04 -14.54 1.42
C VAL A 93 -12.84 -14.82 2.92
N SER A 94 -13.72 -15.63 3.53
CA SER A 94 -13.60 -16.04 4.93
C SER A 94 -12.26 -16.67 5.35
N PRO A 95 -11.48 -17.36 4.49
CA PRO A 95 -10.18 -17.88 4.90
C PRO A 95 -9.07 -16.81 4.93
N SER A 96 -9.35 -15.56 4.54
CA SER A 96 -8.33 -14.52 4.48
C SER A 96 -7.81 -14.13 5.87
N ILE A 97 -6.51 -13.88 5.98
CA ILE A 97 -5.80 -13.61 7.23
C ILE A 97 -4.97 -12.33 7.13
N HIS A 98 -4.57 -11.77 8.27
CA HIS A 98 -3.67 -10.61 8.36
C HIS A 98 -4.10 -9.38 7.53
N LEU A 99 -5.41 -9.17 7.38
CA LEU A 99 -5.98 -8.16 6.50
C LEU A 99 -5.82 -6.71 6.98
N ARG A 100 -5.62 -6.50 8.28
CA ARG A 100 -5.50 -5.15 8.85
C ARG A 100 -4.06 -4.66 8.71
N PRO A 101 -3.81 -3.51 8.06
CA PRO A 101 -2.48 -2.95 7.97
C PRO A 101 -1.89 -2.67 9.35
N ASP A 102 -0.66 -3.13 9.59
CA ASP A 102 0.12 -2.90 10.79
C ASP A 102 1.61 -2.88 10.42
N GLY A 103 2.25 -1.72 10.55
CA GLY A 103 3.66 -1.51 10.19
C GLY A 103 4.66 -2.22 11.11
N THR A 104 4.19 -2.85 12.20
CA THR A 104 5.02 -3.73 13.04
C THR A 104 5.07 -5.17 12.54
N PHE A 105 4.21 -5.54 11.58
CA PHE A 105 4.13 -6.86 10.97
C PHE A 105 4.10 -8.01 11.99
N PRO A 106 3.07 -8.05 12.86
CA PRO A 106 3.02 -8.96 14.01
C PRO A 106 2.93 -10.44 13.63
N ALA A 107 2.49 -10.76 12.41
CA ALA A 107 2.42 -12.12 11.91
C ALA A 107 3.78 -12.62 11.39
N HIS A 108 4.29 -11.98 10.34
CA HIS A 108 5.57 -12.24 9.70
C HIS A 108 5.92 -11.01 8.84
N VAL A 109 7.18 -10.89 8.41
CA VAL A 109 7.58 -9.90 7.40
C VAL A 109 6.69 -10.06 6.17
N PRO A 110 6.15 -8.98 5.57
CA PRO A 110 5.19 -9.03 4.46
C PRO A 110 5.92 -9.33 3.13
N ASP A 111 6.52 -10.49 3.08
CA ASP A 111 7.34 -10.97 1.98
C ASP A 111 6.75 -12.27 1.42
N PRO A 112 5.99 -12.20 0.31
CA PRO A 112 5.27 -13.35 -0.23
C PRO A 112 6.18 -14.44 -0.82
N GLU A 113 7.48 -14.20 -1.01
CA GLU A 113 8.46 -15.23 -1.38
C GLU A 113 9.10 -15.92 -0.17
N SER A 114 8.93 -15.38 1.04
CA SER A 114 9.47 -15.98 2.25
C SER A 114 8.71 -17.25 2.63
N GLY A 115 9.45 -18.28 3.09
CA GLY A 115 8.84 -19.53 3.57
C GLY A 115 7.84 -19.30 4.71
N ALA A 116 8.15 -18.37 5.63
CA ALA A 116 7.25 -18.03 6.74
C ALA A 116 5.89 -17.47 6.26
N HIS A 117 5.88 -16.63 5.23
CA HIS A 117 4.64 -16.10 4.65
C HIS A 117 3.84 -17.20 3.95
N VAL A 118 4.52 -18.05 3.19
CA VAL A 118 3.89 -19.19 2.49
C VAL A 118 3.28 -20.17 3.49
N ASP A 119 4.03 -20.57 4.52
CA ASP A 119 3.59 -21.49 5.56
C ASP A 119 2.37 -20.93 6.32
N ALA A 120 2.39 -19.64 6.67
CA ALA A 120 1.26 -18.97 7.31
C ALA A 120 -0.01 -18.94 6.44
N THR A 121 0.13 -19.00 5.10
CA THR A 121 -0.99 -18.97 4.15
C THR A 121 -1.55 -20.37 3.87
N ALA A 122 -0.74 -21.41 4.02
CA ALA A 122 -1.11 -22.79 3.72
C ALA A 122 -1.90 -23.49 4.84
N ALA A 123 -2.05 -22.84 6.00
CA ALA A 123 -2.75 -23.34 7.18
C ALA A 123 -4.28 -23.13 7.11
#